data_AF-A0A3B8NG85-F1
#
_entry.id   AF-A0A3B8NG85-F1
#
_cell.length_a   1.000
_cell.length_b   1.000
_cell.length_c   1.000
_cell.angle_alpha   90.00
_cell.angle_beta   90.00
_cell.angle_gamma   90.00
#
_symmetry.space_group_name_H-M   'P 1'
#
loop_
_entity.id
_entity.type
_entity.pdbx_description
1 polymer ?
#
loop_
_entity_poly.entity_id
_entity_poly.type
_entity_poly.pdbx_seq_one_letter_code
_entity_poly.pdbx_strand_id
1 'polypeptide(L)'
;MLQSNLIFQRISKDISLQIIQYLRGEEKEAYKSVLAGLAQSRNLRTIFIQKKPIDKQISWIIDNLKLKTSNEIADQVFQVWLLKAKKDMLIGFLDQLGIEHDGEGSVEGDLPEKLDKKKLTKAVEEMLEKHSEEEVKIYLHLFQSQRSGGWNELNELIGSDERLSF
;
A
#
# COMPACT_ATOMS: atom_id res chain seq x y z
N MET A 1 -2.41 -8.81 11.48
CA MET A 1 -2.32 -7.76 10.44
C MET A 1 -1.19 -8.15 9.50
N LEU A 2 -1.40 -8.02 8.19
CA LEU A 2 -0.42 -8.47 7.20
C LEU A 2 0.66 -7.38 7.04
N GLN A 3 1.92 -7.76 7.22
CA GLN A 3 3.04 -6.83 7.09
C GLN A 3 3.27 -6.43 5.63
N SER A 4 3.65 -5.17 5.37
CA SER A 4 3.88 -4.67 4.01
C SER A 4 4.94 -5.43 3.23
N ASN A 5 5.99 -5.91 3.89
CA ASN A 5 6.98 -6.76 3.21
C ASN A 5 6.34 -8.08 2.69
N LEU A 6 5.33 -8.61 3.40
CA LEU A 6 4.58 -9.79 2.97
C LEU A 6 3.59 -9.45 1.86
N ILE A 7 3.01 -8.25 1.87
CA ILE A 7 2.19 -7.76 0.73
C ILE A 7 3.04 -7.77 -0.55
N PHE A 8 4.26 -7.20 -0.52
CA PHE A 8 5.18 -7.27 -1.67
C PHE A 8 5.57 -8.69 -2.09
N GLN A 9 5.50 -9.68 -1.19
CA GLN A 9 5.74 -11.09 -1.55
C GLN A 9 4.56 -11.72 -2.28
N ARG A 10 3.33 -11.24 -2.04
CA ARG A 10 2.09 -11.87 -2.49
C ARG A 10 1.46 -11.20 -3.70
N ILE A 11 1.65 -9.90 -3.85
CA ILE A 11 1.15 -9.15 -5.00
C ILE A 11 1.89 -9.53 -6.30
N SER A 12 1.24 -9.34 -7.45
CA SER A 12 1.85 -9.63 -8.75
C SER A 12 3.13 -8.82 -8.99
N LYS A 13 3.95 -9.33 -9.93
CA LYS A 13 5.11 -8.60 -10.41
C LYS A 13 4.72 -7.30 -11.10
N ASP A 14 3.58 -7.28 -11.77
CA ASP A 14 3.11 -6.14 -12.56
C ASP A 14 2.71 -4.97 -11.66
N ILE A 15 1.95 -5.22 -10.58
CA ILE A 15 1.63 -4.16 -9.62
C ILE A 15 2.87 -3.68 -8.87
N SER A 16 3.78 -4.60 -8.49
CA SER A 16 5.06 -4.23 -7.86
C SER A 16 5.86 -3.29 -8.77
N LEU A 17 5.91 -3.60 -10.07
CA LEU A 17 6.58 -2.79 -11.07
C LEU A 17 5.89 -1.43 -11.22
N GLN A 18 4.57 -1.40 -11.33
CA GLN A 18 3.77 -0.19 -11.45
C GLN A 18 3.98 0.77 -10.27
N ILE A 19 3.97 0.26 -9.03
CA ILE A 19 4.20 1.05 -7.81
C ILE A 19 5.58 1.73 -7.88
N ILE A 20 6.64 0.96 -8.14
CA ILE A 20 8.01 1.51 -8.13
C ILE A 20 8.27 2.42 -9.35
N GLN A 21 7.66 2.14 -10.49
CA GLN A 21 7.69 3.03 -11.65
C GLN A 21 6.99 4.35 -11.38
N TYR A 22 5.82 4.34 -10.71
CA TYR A 22 5.13 5.56 -10.30
C TYR A 22 6.02 6.39 -9.37
N LEU A 23 6.61 5.78 -8.34
CA LEU A 23 7.55 6.47 -7.45
C LEU A 23 8.71 7.10 -8.23
N ARG A 24 9.26 6.38 -9.22
CA ARG A 24 10.37 6.91 -10.03
C ARG A 24 9.95 8.06 -10.94
N GLY A 25 8.75 7.99 -11.52
CA GLY A 25 8.24 8.96 -12.49
C GLY A 25 7.77 10.25 -11.83
N GLU A 26 6.88 10.10 -10.85
CA GLU A 26 6.12 11.19 -10.23
C GLU A 26 6.72 11.59 -8.88
N GLU A 27 7.11 10.63 -8.03
CA GLU A 27 7.59 10.86 -6.66
C GLU A 27 9.11 10.67 -6.51
N LYS A 28 9.89 11.37 -7.35
CA LYS A 28 11.34 11.14 -7.52
C LYS A 28 12.15 11.17 -6.22
N GLU A 29 11.81 12.04 -5.28
CA GLU A 29 12.48 12.11 -3.98
C GLU A 29 12.15 10.90 -3.11
N ALA A 30 10.89 10.43 -3.14
CA ALA A 30 10.51 9.19 -2.47
C ALA A 30 11.28 7.98 -3.07
N TYR A 31 11.39 7.89 -4.40
CA TYR A 31 12.18 6.85 -5.05
C TYR A 31 13.65 6.85 -4.60
N LYS A 32 14.30 8.04 -4.56
CA LYS A 32 15.68 8.17 -4.09
C LYS A 32 15.82 7.76 -2.63
N SER A 33 14.89 8.18 -1.78
CA SER A 33 14.86 7.84 -0.35
C SER A 33 14.73 6.34 -0.13
N VAL A 34 13.80 5.68 -0.84
CA VAL A 34 13.60 4.22 -0.78
C VAL A 34 14.88 3.48 -1.21
N LEU A 35 15.48 3.88 -2.34
CA LEU A 35 16.72 3.26 -2.83
C LEU A 35 17.86 3.42 -1.83
N ALA A 36 18.02 4.61 -1.23
CA ALA A 36 19.04 4.88 -0.22
C ALA A 36 18.81 4.09 1.08
N GLY A 37 17.57 4.07 1.59
CA GLY A 37 17.21 3.33 2.80
C GLY A 37 17.42 1.83 2.66
N LEU A 38 17.03 1.25 1.51
CA LEU A 38 17.30 -0.16 1.21
C LEU A 38 18.80 -0.43 1.05
N ALA A 39 19.57 0.49 0.45
CA ALA A 39 21.01 0.30 0.32
C ALA A 39 21.68 0.30 1.70
N GLN A 40 21.27 1.22 2.58
CA GLN A 40 21.74 1.29 3.95
C GLN A 40 21.40 0.03 4.75
N SER A 41 20.16 -0.46 4.68
CA SER A 41 19.74 -1.70 5.38
C SER A 41 20.51 -2.94 4.91
N ARG A 42 21.09 -2.88 3.70
CA ARG A 42 21.94 -3.91 3.12
C ARG A 42 23.44 -3.65 3.28
N ASN A 43 23.84 -2.60 4.01
CA ASN A 43 25.24 -2.15 4.14
C ASN A 43 25.93 -1.90 2.78
N LEU A 44 25.18 -1.45 1.79
CA LEU A 44 25.67 -1.11 0.45
C LEU A 44 25.75 0.41 0.27
N ARG A 45 26.74 0.85 -0.50
CA ARG A 45 26.78 2.25 -0.94
C ARG A 45 25.72 2.46 -2.03
N THR A 46 24.80 3.40 -1.81
CA THR A 46 23.71 3.78 -2.72
C THR A 46 24.17 3.98 -4.17
N ILE A 47 25.34 4.59 -4.36
CA ILE A 47 25.94 4.86 -5.69
C ILE A 47 26.15 3.59 -6.53
N PHE A 48 26.40 2.43 -5.91
CA PHE A 48 26.56 1.17 -6.64
C PHE A 48 25.25 0.65 -7.22
N ILE A 49 24.12 0.98 -6.60
CA ILE A 49 22.80 0.66 -7.12
C ILE A 49 22.43 1.67 -8.21
N GLN A 50 22.65 2.97 -7.97
CA GLN A 50 22.33 4.05 -8.92
C GLN A 50 23.05 3.93 -10.27
N LYS A 51 24.23 3.30 -10.31
CA LYS A 51 24.97 3.05 -11.56
C LYS A 51 24.40 1.90 -12.41
N LYS A 52 23.47 1.09 -11.87
CA LYS A 52 22.85 -0.01 -12.62
C LYS A 52 21.85 0.53 -13.64
N PRO A 53 21.56 -0.23 -14.73
CA PRO A 53 20.40 0.03 -15.58
C PRO A 53 19.11 0.16 -14.76
N ILE A 54 18.16 0.98 -15.22
CA ILE A 54 16.95 1.33 -14.46
C ILE A 54 16.11 0.10 -14.12
N ASP A 55 15.94 -0.82 -15.05
CA ASP A 55 15.25 -2.09 -14.83
C ASP A 55 15.89 -2.90 -13.69
N LYS A 56 17.23 -2.90 -13.61
CA LYS A 56 17.98 -3.56 -12.54
C LYS A 56 17.87 -2.84 -11.21
N GLN A 57 17.74 -1.51 -11.21
CA GLN A 57 17.47 -0.76 -9.98
C GLN A 57 16.09 -1.10 -9.43
N ILE A 58 15.06 -1.07 -10.29
CA ILE A 58 13.68 -1.35 -9.90
C ILE A 58 13.53 -2.79 -9.42
N SER A 59 14.08 -3.77 -10.15
CA SER A 59 14.08 -5.17 -9.70
C SER A 59 14.75 -5.31 -8.34
N TRP A 60 15.90 -4.66 -8.14
CA TRP A 60 16.61 -4.71 -6.86
C TRP A 60 15.80 -4.08 -5.71
N ILE A 61 15.10 -2.96 -5.95
CA ILE A 61 14.19 -2.36 -4.96
C ILE A 61 13.08 -3.35 -4.59
N ILE A 62 12.36 -3.89 -5.58
CA ILE A 62 11.25 -4.83 -5.35
C ILE A 62 11.72 -6.05 -4.57
N ASP A 63 12.86 -6.65 -4.93
CA ASP A 63 13.41 -7.82 -4.24
C ASP A 63 13.77 -7.52 -2.78
N ASN A 64 14.26 -6.31 -2.48
CA ASN A 64 14.59 -5.92 -1.11
C ASN A 64 13.38 -5.50 -0.28
N LEU A 65 12.31 -4.97 -0.90
CA LEU A 65 11.06 -4.64 -0.19
C LEU A 65 10.33 -5.89 0.34
N LYS A 66 10.57 -7.06 -0.27
CA LYS A 66 10.05 -8.34 0.21
C LYS A 66 10.68 -8.79 1.53
N LEU A 67 11.85 -8.27 1.89
CA LEU A 67 12.57 -8.70 3.08
C LEU A 67 11.92 -8.15 4.36
N LYS A 68 11.84 -8.98 5.40
CA LYS A 68 11.30 -8.58 6.72
C LYS A 68 12.01 -7.34 7.29
N THR A 69 13.31 -7.23 7.07
CA THR A 69 14.14 -6.09 7.52
C THR A 69 13.75 -4.78 6.83
N SER A 70 13.01 -4.84 5.73
CA SER A 70 12.61 -3.68 4.94
C SER A 70 11.14 -3.31 5.16
N ASN A 71 10.47 -3.88 6.17
CA ASN A 71 9.04 -3.67 6.35
C ASN A 71 8.65 -2.20 6.47
N GLU A 72 9.36 -1.41 7.27
CA GLU A 72 9.07 0.02 7.44
C GLU A 72 9.24 0.80 6.12
N ILE A 73 10.25 0.44 5.31
CA ILE A 73 10.44 1.04 3.99
C ILE A 73 9.31 0.60 3.05
N ALA A 74 8.85 -0.63 3.14
CA ALA A 74 7.69 -1.12 2.39
C ALA A 74 6.39 -0.40 2.80
N ASP A 75 6.18 -0.14 4.09
CA ASP A 75 5.06 0.67 4.60
C ASP A 75 5.10 2.08 3.97
N GLN A 76 6.27 2.73 3.98
CA GLN A 76 6.45 4.05 3.37
C GLN A 76 6.18 4.04 1.86
N VAL A 77 6.64 3.01 1.13
CA VAL A 77 6.37 2.89 -0.32
C VAL A 77 4.87 2.83 -0.59
N PHE A 78 4.14 1.97 0.13
CA PHE A 78 2.70 1.87 -0.05
C PHE A 78 1.98 3.15 0.35
N GLN A 79 2.37 3.79 1.45
CA GLN A 79 1.76 5.04 1.89
C GLN A 79 1.89 6.14 0.82
N VAL A 80 3.09 6.33 0.28
CA VAL A 80 3.32 7.31 -0.80
C VAL A 80 2.51 6.96 -2.03
N TRP A 81 2.55 5.70 -2.47
CA TRP A 81 1.81 5.27 -3.66
C TRP A 81 0.29 5.43 -3.50
N LEU A 82 -0.27 5.05 -2.35
CA LEU A 82 -1.70 5.17 -2.10
C LEU A 82 -2.15 6.64 -2.05
N LEU A 83 -1.46 7.47 -1.27
CA LEU A 83 -1.83 8.88 -1.11
C LEU A 83 -1.62 9.72 -2.37
N LYS A 84 -0.63 9.37 -3.20
CA LYS A 84 -0.29 10.16 -4.40
C LYS A 84 -0.90 9.60 -5.68
N ALA A 85 -0.90 8.28 -5.87
CA ALA A 85 -1.41 7.65 -7.09
C ALA A 85 -2.87 7.19 -6.98
N LYS A 86 -3.35 6.91 -5.77
CA LYS A 86 -4.67 6.30 -5.52
C LYS A 86 -5.58 7.15 -4.65
N LYS A 87 -5.30 8.46 -4.56
CA LYS A 87 -6.03 9.45 -3.77
C LYS A 87 -7.56 9.31 -3.88
N ASP A 88 -8.09 9.26 -5.10
CA ASP A 88 -9.53 9.20 -5.35
C ASP A 88 -10.16 7.88 -4.83
N MET A 89 -9.42 6.78 -4.89
CA MET A 89 -9.84 5.49 -4.35
C MET A 89 -9.96 5.54 -2.83
N LEU A 90 -8.98 6.17 -2.17
CA LEU A 90 -8.96 6.36 -0.72
C LEU A 90 -10.13 7.24 -0.26
N ILE A 91 -10.30 8.39 -0.92
CA ILE A 91 -11.37 9.35 -0.62
C ILE A 91 -12.74 8.68 -0.79
N GLY A 92 -12.98 8.02 -1.94
CA GLY A 92 -14.26 7.36 -2.19
C GLY A 92 -14.61 6.29 -1.14
N PHE A 93 -13.62 5.52 -0.67
CA PHE A 93 -13.82 4.56 0.41
C PHE A 93 -14.16 5.23 1.74
N LEU A 94 -13.42 6.27 2.12
CA LEU A 94 -13.63 7.00 3.38
C LEU A 94 -14.98 7.72 3.39
N ASP A 95 -15.36 8.37 2.29
CA ASP A 95 -16.66 9.02 2.09
C ASP A 95 -17.81 8.01 2.24
N GLN A 96 -17.69 6.84 1.62
CA GLN A 96 -18.73 5.81 1.66
C GLN A 96 -18.92 5.23 3.07
N LEU A 97 -17.87 5.23 3.89
CA LEU A 97 -17.93 4.88 5.30
C LEU A 97 -18.40 6.06 6.19
N GLY A 98 -18.25 7.29 5.71
CA GLY A 98 -18.48 8.51 6.48
C GLY A 98 -17.38 8.79 7.49
N ILE A 99 -16.13 8.47 7.12
CA ILE A 99 -14.93 8.77 7.91
C ILE A 99 -14.38 10.12 7.44
N GLU A 100 -14.20 11.06 8.37
CA GLU A 100 -13.62 12.37 8.05
C GLU A 100 -12.16 12.23 7.58
N HIS A 101 -11.80 13.01 6.57
CA HIS A 101 -10.49 12.93 5.93
C HIS A 101 -10.07 14.30 5.37
N ASP A 102 -8.76 14.47 5.16
CA ASP A 102 -8.10 15.73 4.82
C ASP A 102 -8.29 16.18 3.36
N GLY A 103 -9.23 15.57 2.64
CA GLY A 103 -9.32 15.69 1.19
C GLY A 103 -8.12 15.11 0.43
N GLU A 104 -7.17 14.46 1.10
CA GLU A 104 -6.01 13.77 0.53
C GLU A 104 -5.97 12.26 0.75
N GLY A 105 -7.03 11.70 1.32
CA GLY A 105 -7.14 10.28 1.61
C GLY A 105 -6.47 9.89 2.93
N SER A 106 -6.03 10.86 3.73
CA SER A 106 -5.63 10.63 5.13
C SER A 106 -6.79 10.94 6.04
N VAL A 107 -7.02 10.07 7.03
CA VAL A 107 -8.09 10.23 8.01
C VAL A 107 -7.80 11.44 8.90
N GLU A 108 -8.81 12.26 9.15
CA GLU A 108 -8.76 13.34 10.13
C GLU A 108 -9.28 12.83 11.47
N GLY A 109 -8.50 13.04 12.53
CA GLY A 109 -8.88 12.65 13.89
C GLY A 109 -8.81 11.14 14.15
N ASP A 110 -9.71 10.66 15.01
CA ASP A 110 -9.71 9.28 15.48
C ASP A 110 -10.48 8.36 14.53
N LEU A 111 -9.84 7.26 14.15
CA LEU A 111 -10.47 6.18 13.42
C LEU A 111 -11.64 5.56 14.24
N PRO A 112 -12.77 5.23 13.60
CA PRO A 112 -13.94 4.73 14.31
C PRO A 112 -13.68 3.38 15.00
N GLU A 113 -14.31 3.14 16.14
CA GLU A 113 -14.16 1.86 16.86
C GLU A 113 -14.84 0.68 16.16
N LYS A 114 -15.80 0.93 15.27
CA LYS A 114 -16.54 -0.08 14.51
C LYS A 114 -16.87 0.45 13.13
N LEU A 115 -16.87 -0.43 12.14
CA LEU A 115 -17.31 -0.11 10.80
C LEU A 115 -18.74 -0.62 10.60
N ASP A 116 -19.58 0.17 9.92
CA ASP A 116 -20.88 -0.32 9.50
C ASP A 116 -20.69 -1.35 8.38
N LYS A 117 -21.07 -2.61 8.63
CA LYS A 117 -20.90 -3.71 7.67
C LYS A 117 -21.54 -3.43 6.31
N LYS A 118 -22.74 -2.81 6.29
CA LYS A 118 -23.44 -2.53 5.02
C LYS A 118 -22.71 -1.45 4.23
N LYS A 119 -22.27 -0.39 4.90
CA LYS A 119 -21.46 0.66 4.26
C LYS A 119 -20.13 0.10 3.76
N LEU A 120 -19.48 -0.75 4.56
CA LEU A 120 -18.20 -1.37 4.23
C LEU A 120 -18.30 -2.27 3.00
N THR A 121 -19.27 -3.18 2.96
CA THR A 121 -19.49 -4.04 1.77
C THR A 121 -19.76 -3.19 0.54
N LYS A 122 -20.63 -2.17 0.67
CA LYS A 122 -20.92 -1.27 -0.46
C LYS A 122 -19.66 -0.51 -0.93
N ALA A 123 -18.84 0.01 -0.01
CA ALA A 123 -17.61 0.71 -0.34
C ALA A 123 -16.64 -0.19 -1.10
N VAL A 124 -16.47 -1.43 -0.66
CA VAL A 124 -15.56 -2.39 -1.30
C VAL A 124 -16.05 -2.80 -2.69
N GLU A 125 -17.34 -3.06 -2.88
CA GLU A 125 -17.87 -3.35 -4.23
C GLU A 125 -17.67 -2.16 -5.18
N GLU A 126 -17.94 -0.93 -4.73
CA GLU A 126 -17.69 0.26 -5.55
C GLU A 126 -16.20 0.46 -5.89
N MET A 127 -15.29 0.08 -4.99
CA MET A 127 -13.85 0.07 -5.26
C MET A 127 -13.49 -0.97 -6.32
N LEU A 128 -14.03 -2.19 -6.21
CA LEU A 128 -13.77 -3.30 -7.14
C LEU A 128 -14.33 -3.02 -8.55
N GLU A 129 -15.37 -2.21 -8.67
CA GLU A 129 -15.90 -1.77 -9.98
C GLU A 129 -14.97 -0.78 -10.72
N LYS A 130 -14.21 0.03 -9.96
CA LYS A 130 -13.41 1.15 -10.51
C LYS A 130 -11.91 0.90 -10.53
N HIS A 131 -11.43 -0.05 -9.74
CA HIS A 131 -10.01 -0.33 -9.52
C HIS A 131 -9.73 -1.83 -9.64
N SER A 132 -8.46 -2.19 -9.83
CA SER A 132 -8.09 -3.60 -9.89
C SER A 132 -8.20 -4.27 -8.52
N GLU A 133 -8.49 -5.57 -8.50
CA GLU A 133 -8.60 -6.35 -7.26
C GLU A 133 -7.33 -6.25 -6.40
N GLU A 134 -6.14 -6.27 -7.00
CA GLU A 134 -4.87 -6.14 -6.25
C GLU A 134 -4.73 -4.76 -5.58
N GLU A 135 -5.14 -3.67 -6.23
CA GLU A 135 -5.10 -2.32 -5.64
C GLU A 135 -6.02 -2.24 -4.42
N VAL A 136 -7.23 -2.81 -4.53
CA VAL A 136 -8.20 -2.88 -3.43
C VAL A 136 -7.67 -3.76 -2.30
N LYS A 137 -7.13 -4.95 -2.60
CA LYS A 137 -6.49 -5.84 -1.61
C LYS A 137 -5.40 -5.13 -0.81
N ILE A 138 -4.47 -4.45 -1.50
CA ILE A 138 -3.37 -3.73 -0.86
C ILE A 138 -3.92 -2.68 0.10
N TYR A 139 -4.84 -1.84 -0.36
CA TYR A 139 -5.40 -0.78 0.45
C TYR A 139 -6.13 -1.31 1.68
N LEU A 140 -7.02 -2.30 1.54
CA LEU A 140 -7.81 -2.82 2.66
C LEU A 140 -6.94 -3.47 3.75
N HIS A 141 -5.88 -4.20 3.36
CA HIS A 141 -4.96 -4.80 4.33
C HIS A 141 -4.12 -3.75 5.07
N LEU A 142 -3.73 -2.68 4.38
CA LEU A 142 -3.01 -1.57 5.00
C LEU A 142 -3.93 -0.74 5.89
N PHE A 143 -5.16 -0.47 5.45
CA PHE A 143 -6.19 0.20 6.25
C PHE A 143 -6.44 -0.58 7.53
N GLN A 144 -6.71 -1.89 7.44
CA GLN A 144 -6.85 -2.80 8.59
C GLN A 144 -5.66 -2.73 9.57
N SER A 145 -4.47 -2.38 9.09
CA SER A 145 -3.25 -2.28 9.89
C SER A 145 -3.10 -0.95 10.65
N GLN A 146 -3.89 0.07 10.33
CA GLN A 146 -3.83 1.39 10.99
C GLN A 146 -4.34 1.37 12.43
N ARG A 147 -5.19 0.39 12.77
CA ARG A 147 -5.73 0.22 14.13
C ARG A 147 -5.16 -1.03 14.76
N SER A 148 -4.69 -0.93 16.00
CA SER A 148 -4.28 -2.11 16.78
C SER A 148 -5.45 -3.08 16.94
N GLY A 149 -5.27 -4.32 16.45
CA GLY A 149 -6.33 -5.34 16.40
C GLY A 149 -7.25 -5.25 15.17
N GLY A 150 -7.16 -4.17 14.39
CA GLY A 150 -7.98 -3.93 13.20
C GLY A 150 -9.48 -3.80 13.50
N TRP A 151 -10.30 -3.95 12.47
CA TRP A 151 -11.76 -4.05 12.58
C TRP A 151 -12.21 -5.48 12.33
N ASN A 152 -13.10 -5.98 13.18
CA ASN A 152 -13.68 -7.32 13.02
C ASN A 152 -14.49 -7.40 11.74
N GLU A 153 -15.23 -6.34 11.41
CA GLU A 153 -16.08 -6.25 10.23
C GLU A 153 -15.27 -6.34 8.93
N LEU A 154 -14.11 -5.68 8.89
CA LEU A 154 -13.20 -5.76 7.73
C LEU A 154 -12.50 -7.10 7.66
N ASN A 155 -12.10 -7.69 8.79
CA ASN A 155 -11.49 -9.02 8.81
C ASN A 155 -12.47 -10.11 8.34
N GLU A 156 -13.74 -10.02 8.76
CA GLU A 156 -14.80 -10.92 8.28
C GLU A 156 -15.02 -10.78 6.77
N LEU A 157 -15.02 -9.55 6.24
CA LEU A 157 -15.20 -9.30 4.81
C LEU A 157 -14.02 -9.83 3.98
N ILE A 158 -12.78 -9.59 4.42
CA ILE A 158 -11.58 -10.14 3.76
C ILE A 158 -11.59 -11.67 3.82
N GLY A 159 -12.07 -12.26 4.92
CA GLY A 159 -12.15 -13.71 5.09
C GLY A 159 -13.26 -14.39 4.29
N SER A 160 -14.31 -13.66 3.88
CA SER A 160 -15.44 -14.21 3.13
C SER A 160 -15.34 -14.00 1.61
N ASP A 161 -14.54 -13.03 1.16
CA ASP A 161 -14.37 -12.72 -0.25
C ASP A 161 -12.98 -13.11 -0.77
N GLU A 162 -12.92 -14.12 -1.64
CA GLU A 162 -11.68 -14.59 -2.26
C GLU A 162 -10.98 -13.48 -3.08
N ARG A 163 -11.74 -12.52 -3.62
CA ARG A 163 -11.21 -11.35 -4.34
C ARG A 163 -10.49 -10.36 -3.42
N LEU A 164 -10.59 -10.52 -2.10
CA LEU A 164 -9.94 -9.65 -1.12
C LEU A 164 -8.81 -10.34 -0.36
N SER A 165 -8.65 -11.66 -0.51
CA SER A 165 -7.61 -12.43 0.17
C SER A 165 -6.30 -12.49 -0.62
N PHE A 166 -5.17 -12.66 0.08
CA PHE A 166 -3.85 -12.87 -0.49
C PHE A 166 -3.40 -14.32 -0.45
#